data_AF-A0A3D3UEZ0-F1
#
_entry.id   AF-A0A3D3UEZ0-F1
#
_cell.length_a   1.000
_cell.length_b   1.000
_cell.length_c   1.000
_cell.angle_alpha   90.00
_cell.angle_beta   90.00
_cell.angle_gamma   90.00
#
_symmetry.space_group_name_H-M   'P 1'
#
loop_
_entity.id
_entity.type
_entity.pdbx_description
1 polymer ?
#
loop_
_entity_poly.entity_id
_entity_poly.type
_entity_poly.pdbx_seq_one_letter_code
_entity_poly.pdbx_strand_id
1 'polypeptide(L)'
;GVMPIAGLTAGWPADPGYINQRLPAEIVLHRDRYDTADEADKIADYDRRRHAIFATPPARQLHTDRYGTCDYYPWSENLARQMSIRERDNLSGFLRRQGFALD
;
A
#
# COMPACT_ATOMS: atom_id res chain seq x y z
N GLY A 1 -2.61 -28.20 -5.30
CA GLY A 1 -1.33 -27.59 -4.92
C GLY A 1 -1.39 -26.94 -3.56
N VAL A 2 -0.23 -26.57 -3.01
CA VAL A 2 -0.13 -25.76 -1.77
C VAL A 2 0.73 -24.54 -2.07
N MET A 3 0.30 -23.36 -1.62
CA MET A 3 1.06 -22.11 -1.72
C MET A 3 0.97 -21.35 -0.38
N PRO A 4 2.09 -20.90 0.19
CA PRO A 4 2.07 -19.94 1.29
C PRO A 4 1.66 -18.56 0.77
N ILE A 5 0.70 -17.92 1.44
CA ILE A 5 0.22 -16.56 1.11
C ILE A 5 0.96 -15.50 1.93
N ALA A 6 0.99 -15.69 3.25
CA ALA A 6 1.68 -14.80 4.18
C ALA A 6 2.05 -15.56 5.46
N GLY A 7 3.08 -15.08 6.17
CA GLY A 7 3.37 -15.47 7.55
C GLY A 7 2.73 -14.49 8.53
N LEU A 8 2.45 -14.96 9.75
CA LEU A 8 2.00 -14.13 10.86
C LEU A 8 3.03 -14.21 11.99
N THR A 9 3.65 -13.08 12.33
CA THR A 9 4.59 -12.98 13.45
C THR A 9 3.84 -12.71 14.76
N ALA A 10 4.19 -13.42 15.83
CA ALA A 10 3.65 -13.21 17.17
C ALA A 10 4.79 -13.21 18.20
N GLY A 11 4.73 -12.30 19.18
CA GLY A 11 5.77 -12.13 20.19
C GLY A 11 5.50 -10.93 21.09
N TRP A 12 6.45 -10.61 21.98
CA TRP A 12 6.36 -9.45 22.86
C TRP A 12 6.93 -8.21 22.17
N PRO A 13 6.19 -7.07 22.13
CA PRO A 13 6.65 -5.89 21.41
C PRO A 13 7.81 -5.20 22.17
N ALA A 14 8.83 -4.77 21.41
CA ALA A 14 9.90 -3.92 21.92
C ALA A 14 9.52 -2.43 21.94
N ASP A 15 8.56 -2.04 21.10
CA ASP A 15 8.06 -0.66 20.94
C ASP A 15 6.53 -0.63 21.08
N PRO A 16 5.93 0.46 21.57
CA PRO A 16 4.48 0.56 21.80
C PRO A 16 3.62 0.53 20.52
N GLY A 17 4.22 0.68 19.34
CA GLY A 17 3.50 0.79 18.07
C GLY A 17 2.67 2.08 17.97
N TYR A 18 1.92 2.20 16.87
CA TYR A 18 0.98 3.31 16.67
C TYR A 18 -0.15 2.90 15.72
N ILE A 19 -1.28 3.62 15.80
CA ILE A 19 -2.40 3.43 14.89
C ILE A 19 -2.13 4.23 13.62
N ASN A 20 -1.92 3.51 12.51
CA ASN A 20 -1.82 4.13 11.20
C ASN A 20 -3.23 4.43 10.66
N GLN A 21 -3.41 5.58 10.02
CA GLN A 21 -4.70 6.00 9.52
C GLN A 21 -5.15 5.12 8.36
N ARG A 22 -6.47 4.94 8.22
CA ARG A 22 -7.08 4.26 7.09
C ARG A 22 -7.69 5.29 6.15
N LEU A 23 -7.89 4.88 4.90
CA LEU A 23 -8.70 5.68 3.96
C LEU A 23 -10.07 5.98 4.59
N PRO A 24 -10.64 7.16 4.33
CA PRO A 24 -12.00 7.49 4.72
C PRO A 24 -13.00 6.43 4.27
N ALA A 25 -14.01 6.16 5.10
CA ALA A 25 -15.05 5.19 4.77
C ALA A 25 -15.74 5.53 3.44
N GLU A 26 -15.91 6.80 3.12
CA GLU A 26 -16.51 7.29 1.86
C GLU A 26 -15.73 6.91 0.59
N ILE A 27 -14.46 6.51 0.72
CA ILE A 27 -13.64 6.01 -0.41
C ILE A 27 -13.74 4.49 -0.53
N VAL A 28 -13.95 3.78 0.59
CA VAL A 28 -13.87 2.31 0.66
C VAL A 28 -15.25 1.66 0.62
N LEU A 29 -16.24 2.30 1.23
CA LEU A 29 -17.61 1.83 1.33
C LEU A 29 -18.45 2.48 0.23
N HIS A 30 -18.89 1.66 -0.71
CA HIS A 30 -19.82 2.07 -1.75
C HIS A 30 -21.19 1.47 -1.50
N ARG A 31 -22.24 2.22 -1.79
CA ARG A 31 -23.63 1.79 -1.63
C ARG A 31 -24.25 1.54 -3.00
N ASP A 32 -24.86 0.38 -3.16
CA ASP A 32 -25.57 -0.09 -4.36
C ASP A 32 -24.73 -0.29 -5.63
N ARG A 33 -23.70 0.54 -5.87
CA ARG A 33 -22.75 0.43 -6.99
C ARG A 33 -21.38 0.95 -6.61
N TYR A 34 -20.35 0.50 -7.35
CA TYR A 34 -19.04 1.14 -7.27
C TYR A 34 -19.15 2.60 -7.73
N ASP A 35 -18.61 3.51 -6.94
CA ASP A 35 -18.74 4.95 -7.14
C ASP A 35 -17.42 5.64 -6.80
N THR A 36 -16.81 6.24 -7.79
CA THR A 36 -15.53 6.96 -7.68
C THR A 36 -15.72 8.49 -7.78
N ALA A 37 -16.95 8.97 -7.64
CA ALA A 37 -17.22 10.41 -7.57
C ALA A 37 -16.40 11.04 -6.44
N ASP A 38 -15.66 12.09 -6.80
CA ASP A 38 -14.79 12.87 -5.93
C ASP A 38 -13.67 12.05 -5.25
N GLU A 39 -13.37 10.84 -5.74
CA GLU A 39 -12.35 9.98 -5.13
C GLU A 39 -10.97 10.66 -5.09
N ALA A 40 -10.58 11.33 -6.18
CA ALA A 40 -9.31 12.04 -6.26
C ALA A 40 -9.19 13.15 -5.21
N ASP A 41 -10.25 13.93 -5.01
CA ASP A 41 -10.28 15.01 -4.01
C ASP A 41 -10.26 14.44 -2.59
N LYS A 42 -11.05 13.39 -2.33
CA LYS A 42 -11.07 12.68 -1.04
C LYS A 42 -9.71 12.04 -0.70
N ILE A 43 -9.00 11.51 -1.70
CA ILE A 43 -7.63 10.99 -1.54
C ILE A 43 -6.66 12.13 -1.25
N ALA A 44 -6.74 13.25 -1.98
CA ALA A 44 -5.89 14.42 -1.72
C ALA A 44 -6.10 14.97 -0.29
N ASP A 45 -7.34 15.00 0.19
CA ASP A 45 -7.69 15.40 1.55
C ASP A 45 -7.15 14.41 2.60
N TYR A 46 -7.21 13.11 2.32
CA TYR A 46 -6.59 12.08 3.13
C TYR A 46 -5.07 12.23 3.18
N ASP A 47 -4.44 12.46 2.03
CA ASP A 47 -3.00 12.62 1.90
C ASP A 47 -2.49 13.81 2.70
N ARG A 48 -3.15 14.97 2.62
CA ARG A 48 -2.79 16.15 3.42
C ARG A 48 -2.90 15.87 4.92
N ARG A 49 -4.01 15.27 5.37
CA ARG A 49 -4.21 14.92 6.80
C ARG A 49 -3.17 13.92 7.29
N ARG A 50 -2.88 12.89 6.50
CA ARG A 50 -1.89 11.87 6.86
C ARG A 50 -0.50 12.42 6.91
N HIS A 51 -0.10 13.20 5.91
CA HIS A 51 1.22 13.81 5.88
C HIS A 51 1.44 14.78 7.05
N ALA A 52 0.41 15.55 7.44
CA ALA A 52 0.49 16.45 8.59
C ALA A 52 0.70 15.73 9.94
N ILE A 53 0.20 14.50 10.08
CA ILE A 53 0.29 13.72 11.33
C ILE A 53 1.53 12.82 11.34
N PHE A 54 1.83 12.17 10.20
CA PHE A 54 2.90 11.21 10.04
C PHE A 54 3.65 11.43 8.72
N ALA A 55 4.44 12.51 8.66
CA ALA A 55 5.34 12.75 7.54
C ALA A 55 6.36 11.60 7.42
N THR A 56 6.54 11.09 6.19
CA THR A 56 7.51 10.02 5.93
C THR A 56 8.89 10.65 5.77
N PRO A 57 9.85 10.36 6.67
CA PRO A 57 11.17 10.95 6.58
C PRO A 57 11.89 10.50 5.30
N PRO A 58 12.81 11.31 4.72
CA PRO A 58 13.51 10.98 3.47
C PRO A 58 14.13 9.57 3.46
N ALA A 59 14.70 9.12 4.58
CA ALA A 59 15.30 7.80 4.72
C ALA A 59 14.32 6.61 4.63
N ARG A 60 13.01 6.86 4.67
CA ARG A 60 11.94 5.84 4.56
C ARG A 60 11.13 5.96 3.26
N GLN A 61 11.45 6.90 2.39
CA GLN A 61 10.78 7.04 1.10
C GLN A 61 11.24 5.92 0.14
N LEU A 62 10.33 5.42 -0.68
CA LEU A 62 10.61 4.33 -1.61
C LEU A 62 11.36 4.84 -2.86
N HIS A 63 12.26 3.99 -3.38
CA HIS A 63 12.95 4.14 -4.67
C HIS A 63 13.57 5.52 -4.89
N THR A 64 14.26 6.05 -3.87
CA THR A 64 14.89 7.37 -3.90
C THR A 64 16.00 7.48 -4.93
N ASP A 65 16.58 6.37 -5.36
CA ASP A 65 17.52 6.28 -6.49
C ASP A 65 16.85 6.63 -7.84
N ARG A 66 15.54 6.39 -7.99
CA ARG A 66 14.78 6.67 -9.21
C ARG A 66 14.03 8.01 -9.17
N TYR A 67 13.48 8.37 -8.02
CA TYR A 67 12.56 9.50 -7.88
C TYR A 67 13.09 10.61 -6.97
N GLY A 68 14.27 10.44 -6.38
CA GLY A 68 14.78 11.34 -5.35
C GLY A 68 13.92 11.33 -4.08
N THR A 69 14.13 12.34 -3.24
CA THR A 69 13.34 12.60 -2.04
C THR A 69 12.48 13.85 -2.24
N CYS A 70 11.30 13.90 -1.64
CA CYS A 70 10.49 15.12 -1.62
C CYS A 70 9.99 15.43 -0.21
N ASP A 71 9.76 16.71 0.06
CA ASP A 71 9.24 17.18 1.35
C ASP A 71 7.80 16.71 1.55
N TYR A 72 6.96 16.88 0.53
CA TYR A 72 5.59 16.35 0.52
C TYR A 72 5.59 14.93 -0.07
N TYR A 73 5.63 13.93 0.81
CA TYR A 73 5.53 12.50 0.47
C TYR A 73 4.23 11.91 1.02
N PRO A 74 3.12 12.04 0.29
CA PRO A 74 1.80 11.54 0.71
C PRO A 74 1.66 10.01 0.59
N TRP A 75 0.52 9.47 1.02
CA TRP A 75 0.25 8.04 0.87
C TRP A 75 0.11 7.63 -0.58
N SER A 76 -0.55 8.45 -1.40
CA SER A 76 -0.71 8.20 -2.84
C SER A 76 0.64 8.11 -3.56
N GLU A 77 1.59 9.02 -3.27
CA GLU A 77 2.95 8.99 -3.82
C GLU A 77 3.71 7.74 -3.38
N ASN A 78 3.62 7.36 -2.09
CA ASN A 78 4.21 6.12 -1.61
C ASN A 78 3.68 4.90 -2.37
N LEU A 79 2.35 4.82 -2.55
CA LEU A 79 1.71 3.74 -3.30
C LEU A 79 2.11 3.75 -4.78
N ALA A 80 2.16 4.93 -5.42
CA ALA A 80 2.58 5.08 -6.80
C ALA A 80 4.01 4.56 -7.00
N ARG A 81 4.93 4.92 -6.10
CA ARG A 81 6.31 4.40 -6.14
C ARG A 81 6.35 2.90 -5.92
N GLN A 82 5.63 2.37 -4.93
CA GLN A 82 5.55 0.93 -4.67
C GLN A 82 5.05 0.15 -5.89
N MET A 83 4.00 0.64 -6.55
CA MET A 83 3.40 -0.01 -7.72
C MET A 83 4.15 0.26 -9.03
N SER A 84 5.13 1.17 -9.01
CA SER A 84 5.95 1.51 -10.19
C SER A 84 7.00 0.46 -10.55
N ILE A 85 7.27 -0.47 -9.62
CA ILE A 85 8.18 -1.60 -9.83
C ILE A 85 7.35 -2.87 -9.85
N ARG A 86 7.48 -3.60 -10.95
CA ARG A 86 6.86 -4.90 -11.08
C ARG A 86 7.64 -5.91 -10.23
N GLU A 87 6.94 -6.55 -9.29
CA GLU A 87 7.50 -7.60 -8.45
C GLU A 87 6.87 -8.96 -8.77
N ARG A 88 7.54 -10.05 -8.37
CA ARG A 88 7.01 -11.43 -8.40
C ARG A 88 6.63 -11.93 -9.79
N ASP A 89 7.44 -11.61 -10.81
CA ASP A 89 7.22 -12.06 -12.20
C ASP A 89 7.15 -13.57 -12.39
N ASN A 90 7.74 -14.32 -11.45
CA ASN A 90 7.75 -15.78 -11.44
C ASN A 90 6.52 -16.41 -10.78
N LEU A 91 5.57 -15.62 -10.24
CA LEU A 91 4.44 -16.13 -9.44
C LEU A 91 3.58 -17.13 -10.22
N SER A 92 3.23 -16.82 -11.48
CA SER A 92 2.42 -17.72 -12.31
C SER A 92 3.12 -19.05 -12.58
N GLY A 93 4.42 -19.01 -12.86
CA GLY A 93 5.25 -20.22 -13.03
C GLY A 93 5.35 -21.04 -11.74
N PHE A 94 5.48 -20.37 -10.59
CA PHE A 94 5.46 -21.03 -9.29
C PHE A 94 4.12 -21.74 -9.03
N LEU A 95 2.99 -21.05 -9.25
CA LEU A 95 1.65 -21.62 -9.07
C LEU A 95 1.41 -22.85 -9.92
N ARG A 96 1.79 -22.82 -11.21
CA ARG A 96 1.68 -23.99 -12.10
C ARG A 96 2.51 -25.18 -11.59
N ARG A 97 3.74 -24.95 -11.11
CA ARG A 97 4.58 -26.00 -10.52
C ARG A 97 4.01 -26.59 -9.24
N GLN A 98 3.25 -25.81 -8.47
CA GLN A 98 2.51 -26.31 -7.32
C GLN A 98 1.23 -27.05 -7.72
N GLY A 99 0.87 -27.12 -9.01
CA GLY A 99 -0.32 -27.80 -9.50
C GLY A 99 -1.60 -26.96 -9.37
N PHE A 100 -1.50 -25.63 -9.46
CA PHE A 100 -2.65 -24.75 -9.65
C PHE A 100 -2.91 -24.51 -11.14
N ALA A 101 -4.18 -24.62 -11.54
CA ALA A 101 -4.69 -24.22 -12.85
C ALA A 101 -4.85 -22.69 -12.91
N LEU A 102 -4.53 -22.08 -14.05
CA LEU A 102 -4.56 -20.61 -14.27
C LEU A 102 -5.25 -20.23 -15.60
N ASP A 103 -5.96 -21.18 -16.18
CA ASP A 103 -6.78 -21.08 -17.38
C ASP A 103 -8.24 -20.73 -17.06
#